data_AF-A0A1M7DMD3-F1
#
_entry.id   AF-A0A1M7DMD3-F1
#
_cell.length_a   1.000
_cell.length_b   1.000
_cell.length_c   1.000
_cell.angle_alpha   90.00
_cell.angle_beta   90.00
_cell.angle_gamma   90.00
#
_symmetry.space_group_name_H-M   'P 1'
#
loop_
_entity.id
_entity.type
_entity.pdbx_description
1 polymer ?
#
loop_
_entity_poly.entity_id
_entity_poly.type
_entity_poly.pdbx_seq_one_letter_code
_entity_poly.pdbx_strand_id
1 'polypeptide(L)'
;MAKELGFKQGAYREAVDYFKKKINIPTKRWNSLKGAMHTRAFTVAGAMRADILLDFRNAVDRAIEKGDSLQDFRDNFYKIASKWRAADPSFDAKMEKPKYGAWRSKVIYQTNMLTAAAAAQERQARAMPEVFTHAKYVCMMLPGSREEHKHWNGTVLPVNDPWWEKHSPPNGFGCLCEKEFISKYEMDRGDEKVTRAPTAANDTRNIGENWDYSIGDADAENQRLKEYTKEKEEKLFEKDIEIQKLAKEKNSTVAKAKIDERKDVIAGNIPELVIDEKIDSFNNHQKLFEYMENKRGFKIDEKLKKFDLDNIKGILKGIDSVMEVFPEAQIEILKKAIKPPKRERAYTGYKKIPNSPLSIGLNEKHFGKDGIPYKDTGYHPKNGSPFSTAAHEMGHVINFKITQVNYFSFYTKAESVAEQIVKKAIEDKGIPLNDDSILKFRSKISRYAETNYRETIAEAMADVFTNRSEAVEESKAVYKALMGKLKEIRKNVING
;
A
#
# COMPACT_ATOMS: atom_id res chain seq x y z
N MET A 1 28.66 -14.85 16.59
CA MET A 1 27.51 -13.95 16.80
C MET A 1 26.15 -14.63 16.85
N ALA A 2 25.61 -15.36 15.86
CA ALA A 2 24.32 -16.06 16.05
C ALA A 2 24.35 -17.09 17.20
N LYS A 3 25.44 -17.86 17.25
CA LYS A 3 25.78 -18.79 18.36
C LYS A 3 26.17 -18.07 19.66
N GLU A 4 26.57 -16.79 19.59
CA GLU A 4 26.93 -15.95 20.75
C GLU A 4 25.74 -15.13 21.29
N LEU A 5 24.69 -14.94 20.48
CA LEU A 5 23.43 -14.27 20.83
C LEU A 5 22.33 -15.27 21.23
N GLY A 6 22.69 -16.54 21.48
CA GLY A 6 21.76 -17.53 22.03
C GLY A 6 20.57 -17.91 21.15
N PHE A 7 20.66 -17.72 19.82
CA PHE A 7 19.52 -17.84 18.91
C PHE A 7 19.10 -19.32 18.70
N LYS A 8 18.28 -19.90 19.60
CA LYS A 8 17.71 -21.26 19.47
C LYS A 8 16.39 -21.35 18.69
N GLN A 9 16.38 -22.23 17.68
CA GLN A 9 15.22 -22.61 16.85
C GLN A 9 14.06 -23.12 17.72
N GLY A 10 13.08 -22.25 17.96
CA GLY A 10 11.98 -22.44 18.93
C GLY A 10 11.51 -21.11 19.54
N ALA A 11 12.44 -20.17 19.75
CA ALA A 11 12.16 -18.78 20.16
C ALA A 11 11.85 -17.84 18.98
N TYR A 12 11.75 -18.36 17.74
CA TYR A 12 11.79 -17.57 16.51
C TYR A 12 10.58 -17.71 15.60
N ARG A 13 9.53 -18.43 15.98
CA ARG A 13 8.34 -18.47 15.12
C ARG A 13 7.78 -17.06 14.95
N GLU A 14 7.67 -16.31 16.03
CA GLU A 14 7.20 -14.93 16.01
C GLU A 14 8.16 -14.01 15.26
N ALA A 15 9.48 -14.27 15.32
CA ALA A 15 10.50 -13.52 14.61
C ALA A 15 10.45 -13.78 13.09
N VAL A 16 10.32 -15.04 12.68
CA VAL A 16 10.08 -15.46 11.30
C VAL A 16 8.79 -14.83 10.79
N ASP A 17 7.70 -14.93 11.55
CA ASP A 17 6.41 -14.36 11.18
C ASP A 17 6.46 -12.84 11.08
N TYR A 18 7.19 -12.17 11.98
CA TYR A 18 7.45 -10.73 11.91
C TYR A 18 8.19 -10.37 10.62
N PHE A 19 9.28 -11.07 10.32
CA PHE A 19 10.10 -10.76 9.15
C PHE A 19 9.37 -11.09 7.84
N LYS A 20 8.68 -12.23 7.75
CA LYS A 20 7.87 -12.63 6.57
C LYS A 20 6.78 -11.64 6.23
N LYS A 21 6.19 -10.97 7.22
CA LYS A 21 5.14 -9.95 7.02
C LYS A 21 5.68 -8.65 6.40
N LYS A 22 7.01 -8.46 6.33
CA LYS A 22 7.59 -7.26 5.74
C LYS A 22 7.40 -7.21 4.22
N ILE A 23 7.44 -6.01 3.67
CA ILE A 23 7.34 -5.72 2.23
C ILE A 23 8.67 -5.18 1.69
N ASN A 24 9.12 -5.63 0.52
CA ASN A 24 10.44 -5.30 -0.04
C ASN A 24 10.50 -3.92 -0.70
N ILE A 25 10.97 -2.91 0.03
CA ILE A 25 11.06 -1.53 -0.46
C ILE A 25 12.49 -1.19 -0.92
N PRO A 26 12.74 -1.01 -2.23
CA PRO A 26 14.03 -0.50 -2.69
C PRO A 26 14.23 0.94 -2.21
N THR A 27 15.38 1.22 -1.59
CA THR A 27 15.71 2.57 -1.11
C THR A 27 17.11 2.97 -1.55
N LYS A 28 17.27 4.25 -1.92
CA LYS A 28 18.58 4.79 -2.27
C LYS A 28 19.44 5.03 -1.03
N ARG A 29 18.83 5.46 0.07
CA ARG A 29 19.49 5.80 1.34
C ARG A 29 18.82 5.10 2.50
N TRP A 30 19.59 4.75 3.53
CA TRP A 30 19.11 4.04 4.71
C TRP A 30 18.01 4.80 5.47
N ASN A 31 18.02 6.14 5.47
CA ASN A 31 17.02 7.00 6.11
C ASN A 31 15.86 7.41 5.17
N SER A 32 15.65 6.70 4.06
CA SER A 32 14.52 6.96 3.16
C SER A 32 13.18 6.54 3.77
N LEU A 33 13.21 5.65 4.76
CA LEU A 33 12.07 5.25 5.58
C LEU A 33 12.26 5.76 7.00
N LYS A 34 11.16 6.19 7.64
CA LYS A 34 11.18 6.78 8.99
C LYS A 34 10.66 5.78 10.03
N GLY A 35 11.35 5.70 11.17
CA GLY A 35 10.91 5.02 12.38
C GLY A 35 10.18 3.69 12.15
N ALA A 36 8.96 3.61 12.66
CA ALA A 36 8.08 2.43 12.60
C ALA A 36 7.84 1.88 11.18
N MET A 37 8.09 2.62 10.09
CA MET A 37 8.01 2.08 8.73
C MET A 37 8.93 0.85 8.53
N HIS A 38 10.07 0.81 9.21
CA HIS A 38 11.00 -0.33 9.18
C HIS A 38 10.42 -1.61 9.78
N THR A 39 9.34 -1.54 10.57
CA THR A 39 8.63 -2.75 11.03
C THR A 39 7.84 -3.41 9.91
N ARG A 40 7.34 -2.63 8.95
CA ARG A 40 6.58 -3.11 7.79
C ARG A 40 7.44 -3.37 6.57
N ALA A 41 8.59 -2.69 6.47
CA ALA A 41 9.42 -2.69 5.28
C ALA A 41 10.72 -3.48 5.48
N PHE A 42 11.08 -4.30 4.50
CA PHE A 42 12.43 -4.78 4.32
C PHE A 42 13.12 -3.89 3.29
N THR A 43 14.29 -3.36 3.63
CA THR A 43 15.06 -2.52 2.72
C THR A 43 16.56 -2.73 2.89
N VAL A 44 17.29 -2.63 1.79
CA VAL A 44 18.75 -2.59 1.77
C VAL A 44 19.14 -1.37 0.95
N ALA A 45 19.69 -0.35 1.61
CA ALA A 45 20.09 0.88 0.93
C ALA A 45 21.04 0.57 -0.25
N GLY A 46 20.73 1.13 -1.43
CA GLY A 46 21.49 0.91 -2.67
C GLY A 46 21.04 -0.32 -3.49
N ALA A 47 20.26 -1.24 -2.92
CA ALA A 47 19.63 -2.34 -3.67
C ALA A 47 18.35 -1.85 -4.34
N MET A 48 18.51 -1.06 -5.42
CA MET A 48 17.40 -0.36 -6.08
C MET A 48 16.54 -1.25 -6.99
N ARG A 49 17.05 -2.41 -7.40
CA ARG A 49 16.28 -3.40 -8.18
C ARG A 49 15.59 -4.39 -7.25
N ALA A 50 14.38 -4.78 -7.63
CA ALA A 50 13.52 -5.64 -6.80
C ALA A 50 14.09 -7.07 -6.65
N ASP A 51 14.72 -7.60 -7.70
CA ASP A 51 15.37 -8.92 -7.72
C ASP A 51 16.62 -8.98 -6.82
N ILE A 52 17.46 -7.94 -6.84
CA ILE A 52 18.60 -7.80 -5.93
C ILE A 52 18.11 -7.76 -4.47
N LEU A 53 17.09 -6.95 -4.21
CA LEU A 53 16.52 -6.82 -2.86
C LEU A 53 15.88 -8.12 -2.39
N LEU A 54 15.23 -8.87 -3.30
CA LEU A 54 14.67 -10.19 -3.01
C LEU A 54 15.75 -11.21 -2.64
N ASP A 55 16.89 -11.24 -3.33
CA ASP A 55 18.00 -12.13 -2.99
C ASP A 55 18.54 -11.83 -1.58
N PHE A 56 18.73 -10.55 -1.22
CA PHE A 56 19.14 -10.19 0.13
C PHE A 56 18.08 -10.53 1.18
N ARG A 57 16.79 -10.35 0.86
CA ARG A 57 15.71 -10.79 1.73
C ARG A 57 15.79 -12.29 1.98
N ASN A 58 15.90 -13.09 0.93
CA ASN A 58 15.98 -14.54 1.04
C ASN A 58 17.17 -14.99 1.89
N ALA A 59 18.30 -14.29 1.81
CA ALA A 59 19.46 -14.54 2.67
C ALA A 59 19.16 -14.25 4.16
N VAL A 60 18.39 -13.19 4.46
CA VAL A 60 17.98 -12.86 5.83
C VAL A 60 16.88 -13.80 6.32
N ASP A 61 15.88 -14.11 5.49
CA ASP A 61 14.83 -15.11 5.76
C ASP A 61 15.49 -16.44 6.17
N ARG A 62 16.43 -16.93 5.35
CA ARG A 62 17.20 -18.15 5.66
C ARG A 62 17.93 -18.03 6.98
N ALA A 63 18.56 -16.89 7.26
CA ALA A 63 19.31 -16.70 8.49
C ALA A 63 18.43 -16.75 9.74
N ILE A 64 17.24 -16.15 9.68
CA ILE A 64 16.26 -16.18 10.77
C ILE A 64 15.66 -17.59 10.92
N GLU A 65 15.30 -18.25 9.82
CA GLU A 65 14.63 -19.56 9.85
C GLU A 65 15.56 -20.71 10.24
N LYS A 66 16.80 -20.69 9.74
CA LYS A 66 17.77 -21.78 9.92
C LYS A 66 18.77 -21.51 11.04
N GLY A 67 18.81 -20.29 11.58
CA GLY A 67 19.80 -19.89 12.58
C GLY A 67 21.21 -19.78 12.02
N ASP A 68 21.36 -19.32 10.77
CA ASP A 68 22.68 -19.14 10.14
C ASP A 68 23.56 -18.21 10.98
N SER A 69 24.86 -18.50 11.05
CA SER A 69 25.81 -17.59 11.68
C SER A 69 26.03 -16.32 10.85
N LEU A 70 26.65 -15.30 11.45
CA LEU A 70 27.10 -14.12 10.70
C LEU A 70 28.06 -14.51 9.56
N GLN A 71 28.86 -15.55 9.75
CA GLN A 71 29.78 -16.02 8.71
C GLN A 71 29.01 -16.68 7.56
N ASP A 72 28.05 -17.56 7.86
CA ASP A 72 27.19 -18.20 6.85
C ASP A 72 26.41 -17.16 6.04
N PHE A 73 25.86 -16.15 6.71
CA PHE A 73 25.19 -15.03 6.05
C PHE A 73 26.16 -14.23 5.18
N ARG A 74 27.37 -13.96 5.67
CA ARG A 74 28.39 -13.21 4.94
C ARG A 74 28.84 -13.94 3.67
N ASP A 75 29.01 -15.25 3.74
CA ASP A 75 29.38 -16.06 2.58
C ASP A 75 28.26 -16.03 1.53
N ASN A 76 26.99 -16.10 1.96
CA ASN A 76 25.85 -15.94 1.05
C ASN A 76 25.75 -14.51 0.48
N PHE A 77 26.02 -13.49 1.30
CA PHE A 77 26.07 -12.10 0.87
C PHE A 77 27.09 -11.90 -0.26
N TYR A 78 28.30 -12.48 -0.15
CA TYR A 78 29.30 -12.38 -1.21
C TYR A 78 28.89 -13.13 -2.49
N LYS A 79 28.21 -14.27 -2.38
CA LYS A 79 27.63 -14.96 -3.55
C LYS A 79 26.61 -14.09 -4.26
N ILE A 80 25.71 -13.44 -3.52
CA ILE A 80 24.72 -12.50 -4.07
C ILE A 80 25.42 -11.30 -4.72
N ALA A 81 26.38 -10.68 -4.02
CA ALA A 81 27.12 -9.54 -4.55
C ALA A 81 27.87 -9.87 -5.85
N SER A 82 28.52 -11.04 -5.91
CA SER A 82 29.25 -11.49 -7.11
C SER A 82 28.32 -11.82 -8.27
N LYS A 83 27.21 -12.53 -8.01
CA LYS A 83 26.15 -12.79 -8.99
C LYS A 83 25.66 -11.49 -9.64
N TRP A 84 25.32 -10.49 -8.82
CA TRP A 84 24.78 -9.23 -9.32
C TRP A 84 25.84 -8.34 -9.97
N ARG A 85 27.09 -8.38 -9.49
CA ARG A 85 28.18 -7.69 -10.17
C ARG A 85 28.40 -8.22 -11.59
N ALA A 86 28.35 -9.54 -11.77
CA ALA A 86 28.51 -10.19 -13.06
C ALA A 86 27.34 -9.90 -14.01
N ALA A 87 26.12 -9.85 -13.47
CA ALA A 87 24.90 -9.61 -14.26
C ALA A 87 24.63 -8.12 -14.57
N ASP A 88 25.13 -7.20 -13.74
CA ASP A 88 24.84 -5.76 -13.87
C ASP A 88 26.07 -4.91 -13.49
N PRO A 89 26.78 -4.33 -14.47
CA PRO A 89 27.94 -3.47 -14.21
C PRO A 89 27.65 -2.21 -13.39
N SER A 90 26.37 -1.80 -13.28
CA SER A 90 25.96 -0.65 -12.46
C SER A 90 25.81 -1.00 -10.97
N PHE A 91 25.83 -2.30 -10.61
CA PHE A 91 25.82 -2.74 -9.23
C PHE A 91 27.08 -2.28 -8.48
N ASP A 92 26.92 -1.85 -7.23
CA ASP A 92 28.03 -1.27 -6.46
C ASP A 92 29.13 -2.31 -6.19
N ALA A 93 30.24 -2.21 -6.94
CA ALA A 93 31.41 -3.06 -6.83
C ALA A 93 32.06 -3.03 -5.42
N LYS A 94 31.72 -2.06 -4.56
CA LYS A 94 32.18 -2.08 -3.17
C LYS A 94 31.59 -3.25 -2.38
N MET A 95 30.42 -3.77 -2.76
CA MET A 95 29.77 -4.90 -2.09
C MET A 95 30.64 -6.16 -2.08
N GLU A 96 31.48 -6.37 -3.09
CA GLU A 96 32.42 -7.49 -3.15
C GLU A 96 33.75 -7.23 -2.42
N LYS A 97 34.05 -5.97 -2.07
CA LYS A 97 35.33 -5.63 -1.44
C LYS A 97 35.38 -6.19 -0.01
N PRO A 98 36.43 -6.93 0.40
CA PRO A 98 36.46 -7.63 1.68
C PRO A 98 36.11 -6.76 2.90
N LYS A 99 36.67 -5.55 3.01
CA LYS A 99 36.40 -4.65 4.14
C LYS A 99 34.97 -4.10 4.13
N TYR A 100 34.50 -3.64 2.98
CA TYR A 100 33.18 -3.02 2.85
C TYR A 100 32.06 -4.06 2.90
N GLY A 101 32.20 -5.17 2.17
CA GLY A 101 31.26 -6.29 2.20
C GLY A 101 31.14 -6.93 3.57
N ALA A 102 32.25 -7.08 4.31
CA ALA A 102 32.22 -7.62 5.68
C ALA A 102 31.47 -6.71 6.66
N TRP A 103 31.67 -5.39 6.54
CA TRP A 103 30.90 -4.40 7.31
C TRP A 103 29.42 -4.40 6.91
N ARG A 104 29.14 -4.38 5.60
CA ARG A 104 27.78 -4.27 5.07
C ARG A 104 26.94 -5.49 5.41
N SER A 105 27.47 -6.69 5.18
CA SER A 105 26.83 -7.96 5.57
C SER A 105 26.54 -8.00 7.07
N LYS A 106 27.48 -7.57 7.91
CA LYS A 106 27.29 -7.48 9.37
C LYS A 106 26.15 -6.54 9.74
N VAL A 107 26.09 -5.34 9.18
CA VAL A 107 25.00 -4.39 9.47
C VAL A 107 23.64 -4.96 9.06
N ILE A 108 23.52 -5.54 7.87
CA ILE A 108 22.26 -6.13 7.38
C ILE A 108 21.83 -7.28 8.29
N TYR A 109 22.75 -8.22 8.55
CA TYR A 109 22.48 -9.37 9.40
C TYR A 109 22.04 -8.93 10.80
N GLN A 110 22.89 -8.19 11.52
CA GLN A 110 22.62 -7.84 12.92
C GLN A 110 21.33 -7.05 13.08
N THR A 111 21.10 -6.05 12.23
CA THR A 111 19.90 -5.21 12.29
C THR A 111 18.64 -6.06 12.16
N ASN A 112 18.58 -6.95 11.17
CA ASN A 112 17.39 -7.75 10.95
C ASN A 112 17.20 -8.82 12.04
N MET A 113 18.27 -9.47 12.49
CA MET A 113 18.18 -10.47 13.55
C MET A 113 17.71 -9.87 14.88
N LEU A 114 18.29 -8.73 15.29
CA LEU A 114 17.95 -8.08 16.55
C LEU A 114 16.54 -7.49 16.53
N THR A 115 16.14 -6.83 15.44
CA THR A 115 14.79 -6.27 15.33
C THR A 115 13.72 -7.37 15.26
N ALA A 116 14.03 -8.52 14.65
CA ALA A 116 13.12 -9.67 14.62
C ALA A 116 13.01 -10.34 15.99
N ALA A 117 14.12 -10.47 16.73
CA ALA A 117 14.11 -10.97 18.11
C ALA A 117 13.32 -10.05 19.05
N ALA A 118 13.56 -8.74 18.99
CA ALA A 118 12.83 -7.76 19.80
C ALA A 118 11.32 -7.82 19.53
N ALA A 119 10.91 -7.90 18.26
CA ALA A 119 9.49 -8.07 17.90
C ALA A 119 8.89 -9.37 18.45
N ALA A 120 9.65 -10.47 18.45
CA ALA A 120 9.21 -11.75 18.99
C ALA A 120 9.02 -11.70 20.52
N GLN A 121 10.01 -11.19 21.23
CA GLN A 121 9.96 -11.04 22.69
C GLN A 121 8.78 -10.15 23.12
N GLU A 122 8.58 -9.01 22.44
CA GLU A 122 7.44 -8.12 22.68
C GLU A 122 6.09 -8.82 22.44
N ARG A 123 5.96 -9.62 21.37
CA ARG A 123 4.74 -10.40 21.12
C ARG A 123 4.48 -11.43 22.22
N GLN A 124 5.51 -12.16 22.64
CA GLN A 124 5.40 -13.18 23.68
C GLN A 124 5.01 -12.55 25.02
N ALA A 125 5.64 -11.44 25.40
CA ALA A 125 5.32 -10.71 26.62
C ALA A 125 3.87 -10.19 26.61
N ARG A 126 3.42 -9.59 25.49
CA ARG A 126 2.04 -9.10 25.36
C ARG A 126 0.98 -10.19 25.32
N ALA A 127 1.33 -11.39 24.86
CA ALA A 127 0.43 -12.54 24.91
C ALA A 127 0.19 -13.03 26.36
N MET A 128 1.07 -12.66 27.30
CA MET A 128 1.00 -13.08 28.70
C MET A 128 1.20 -11.88 29.65
N PRO A 129 0.30 -10.89 29.63
CA PRO A 129 0.47 -9.64 30.40
C PRO A 129 0.46 -9.86 31.92
N GLU A 130 -0.23 -10.90 32.39
CA GLU A 130 -0.25 -11.29 33.81
C GLU A 130 1.07 -11.97 34.26
N VAL A 131 1.84 -12.50 33.31
CA VAL A 131 3.13 -13.14 33.57
C VAL A 131 4.24 -12.11 33.47
N PHE A 132 4.38 -11.40 32.35
CA PHE A 132 5.45 -10.43 32.12
C PHE A 132 4.98 -9.02 32.43
N THR A 133 5.23 -8.58 33.66
CA THR A 133 4.74 -7.29 34.17
C THR A 133 5.75 -6.16 34.08
N HIS A 134 7.04 -6.50 34.10
CA HIS A 134 8.15 -5.54 34.05
C HIS A 134 9.14 -5.90 32.95
N ALA A 135 9.98 -4.96 32.58
CA ALA A 135 11.09 -5.17 31.68
C ALA A 135 12.33 -4.45 32.19
N LYS A 136 13.51 -5.01 31.89
CA LYS A 136 14.82 -4.49 32.21
C LYS A 136 15.56 -4.10 30.93
N TYR A 137 16.15 -2.91 30.92
CA TYR A 137 17.04 -2.49 29.84
C TYR A 137 18.42 -3.13 30.05
N VAL A 138 18.86 -3.96 29.09
CA VAL A 138 20.13 -4.66 29.16
C VAL A 138 21.08 -4.11 28.09
N CYS A 139 22.19 -3.54 28.53
CA CYS A 139 23.30 -3.14 27.68
C CYS A 139 24.41 -4.19 27.78
N MET A 140 24.98 -4.59 26.64
CA MET A 140 26.07 -5.56 26.61
C MET A 140 27.40 -5.05 27.20
N MET A 141 27.47 -3.78 27.61
CA MET A 141 28.64 -3.15 28.24
C MET A 141 29.95 -3.28 27.43
N LEU A 142 29.85 -3.42 26.10
CA LEU A 142 31.01 -3.48 25.21
C LEU A 142 31.73 -2.12 25.13
N PRO A 143 33.04 -2.09 24.80
CA PRO A 143 33.79 -0.84 24.63
C PRO A 143 33.15 0.16 23.64
N GLY A 144 32.48 -0.33 22.60
CA GLY A 144 31.77 0.50 21.61
C GLY A 144 30.30 0.79 21.94
N SER A 145 29.80 0.40 23.12
CA SER A 145 28.44 0.74 23.56
C SER A 145 28.37 2.23 23.87
N ARG A 146 27.27 2.90 23.50
CA ARG A 146 27.06 4.31 23.83
C ARG A 146 27.06 4.49 25.34
N GLU A 147 27.73 5.52 25.84
CA GLU A 147 27.86 5.74 27.29
C GLU A 147 26.49 5.85 27.95
N GLU A 148 25.53 6.51 27.31
CA GLU A 148 24.19 6.67 27.84
C GLU A 148 23.43 5.34 27.92
N HIS A 149 23.67 4.42 26.97
CA HIS A 149 23.09 3.07 27.04
C HIS A 149 23.70 2.26 28.19
N LYS A 150 24.97 2.48 28.54
CA LYS A 150 25.58 1.91 29.74
C LYS A 150 24.94 2.46 31.01
N HIS A 151 24.60 3.75 31.03
CA HIS A 151 23.88 4.38 32.16
C HIS A 151 22.44 3.88 32.28
N TRP A 152 21.79 3.49 31.17
CA TRP A 152 20.45 2.90 31.18
C TRP A 152 20.43 1.42 31.59
N ASN A 153 21.58 0.75 31.58
CA ASN A 153 21.67 -0.66 31.94
C ASN A 153 21.13 -0.92 33.36
N GLY A 154 20.26 -1.93 33.49
CA GLY A 154 19.62 -2.27 34.75
C GLY A 154 18.40 -1.40 35.10
N THR A 155 17.95 -0.53 34.19
CA THR A 155 16.67 0.17 34.34
C THR A 155 15.53 -0.85 34.29
N VAL A 156 14.77 -0.98 35.38
CA VAL A 156 13.62 -1.89 35.47
C VAL A 156 12.35 -1.07 35.58
N LEU A 157 11.46 -1.19 34.60
CA LEU A 157 10.21 -0.43 34.52
C LEU A 157 9.04 -1.38 34.19
N PRO A 158 7.79 -1.01 34.54
CA PRO A 158 6.62 -1.70 34.02
C PRO A 158 6.67 -1.80 32.48
N VAL A 159 6.15 -2.91 31.91
CA VAL A 159 6.19 -3.13 30.45
C VAL A 159 5.50 -2.01 29.66
N ASN A 160 4.47 -1.40 30.25
CA ASN A 160 3.67 -0.31 29.67
C ASN A 160 4.16 1.10 30.04
N ASP A 161 5.34 1.24 30.66
CA ASP A 161 5.90 2.55 30.97
C ASP A 161 6.15 3.35 29.67
N PRO A 162 5.72 4.63 29.58
CA PRO A 162 5.92 5.46 28.39
C PRO A 162 7.37 5.60 27.92
N TRP A 163 8.35 5.38 28.80
CA TRP A 163 9.76 5.41 28.44
C TRP A 163 10.09 4.41 27.33
N TRP A 164 9.45 3.23 27.34
CA TRP A 164 9.67 2.18 26.35
C TRP A 164 9.24 2.56 24.93
N GLU A 165 8.30 3.49 24.76
CA GLU A 165 7.80 3.90 23.43
C GLU A 165 8.92 4.37 22.49
N LYS A 166 9.98 4.97 23.06
CA LYS A 166 11.15 5.44 22.31
C LYS A 166 12.45 4.75 22.71
N HIS A 167 12.54 4.26 23.95
CA HIS A 167 13.78 3.69 24.48
C HIS A 167 13.83 2.16 24.37
N SER A 168 12.79 1.49 23.85
CA SER A 168 12.88 0.05 23.61
C SER A 168 13.97 -0.29 22.59
N PRO A 169 14.98 -1.10 22.95
CA PRO A 169 16.05 -1.48 22.05
C PRO A 169 15.61 -2.43 20.93
N PRO A 170 16.40 -2.55 19.85
CA PRO A 170 17.65 -1.81 19.58
C PRO A 170 17.40 -0.33 19.26
N ASN A 171 18.23 0.57 19.82
CA ASN A 171 18.10 2.02 19.66
C ASN A 171 19.03 2.59 18.57
N GLY A 172 19.46 1.79 17.60
CA GLY A 172 20.38 2.24 16.56
C GLY A 172 21.10 1.13 15.83
N PHE A 173 21.69 1.45 14.67
CA PHE A 173 22.61 0.54 13.99
C PHE A 173 23.77 0.15 14.90
N GLY A 174 24.06 -1.14 14.98
CA GLY A 174 25.11 -1.70 15.82
C GLY A 174 24.81 -1.72 17.33
N CYS A 175 23.62 -1.26 17.76
CA CYS A 175 23.16 -1.43 19.13
C CYS A 175 22.88 -2.91 19.39
N LEU A 176 23.47 -3.47 20.45
CA LEU A 176 23.22 -4.85 20.90
C LEU A 176 22.45 -4.88 22.23
N CYS A 177 21.81 -3.77 22.61
CA CYS A 177 21.00 -3.74 23.83
C CYS A 177 19.72 -4.55 23.63
N GLU A 178 19.14 -5.02 24.73
CA GLU A 178 17.95 -5.85 24.77
C GLU A 178 16.95 -5.35 25.81
N LYS A 179 15.67 -5.66 25.59
CA LYS A 179 14.60 -5.45 26.56
C LYS A 179 14.25 -6.81 27.13
N GLU A 180 14.80 -7.11 28.30
CA GLU A 180 14.57 -8.37 28.98
C GLU A 180 13.24 -8.29 29.73
N PHE A 181 12.28 -9.16 29.43
CA PHE A 181 11.00 -9.20 30.11
C PHE A 181 11.11 -9.99 31.41
N ILE A 182 10.67 -9.36 32.51
CA ILE A 182 10.74 -9.90 33.87
C ILE A 182 9.34 -10.34 34.29
N SER A 183 9.24 -11.56 34.80
CA SER A 183 7.98 -12.11 35.26
C SER A 183 7.53 -11.48 36.58
N LYS A 184 6.22 -11.48 36.83
CA LYS A 184 5.64 -11.11 38.12
C LYS A 184 6.23 -11.93 39.26
N TYR A 185 6.52 -13.21 39.04
CA TYR A 185 7.12 -14.08 40.04
C TYR A 185 8.54 -13.65 40.41
N GLU A 186 9.37 -13.26 39.44
CA GLU A 186 10.72 -12.72 39.70
C GLU A 186 10.66 -11.39 40.46
N MET A 187 9.70 -10.52 40.12
CA MET A 187 9.47 -9.28 40.86
C MET A 187 9.00 -9.54 42.30
N ASP A 188 8.05 -10.46 42.49
CA ASP A 188 7.47 -10.78 43.81
C ASP A 188 8.50 -11.49 44.73
N ARG A 189 9.46 -12.24 44.17
CA ARG A 189 10.60 -12.79 44.92
C ARG A 189 11.69 -11.76 45.25
N GLY A 190 11.66 -10.60 44.59
CA GLY A 190 12.64 -9.53 44.79
C GLY A 190 13.96 -9.74 44.04
N ASP A 191 13.98 -10.58 43.00
CA ASP A 191 15.15 -10.78 42.13
C ASP A 191 15.50 -9.50 41.36
N GLU A 192 14.49 -8.69 41.06
CA GLU A 192 14.59 -7.39 40.40
C GLU A 192 13.80 -6.33 41.17
N LYS A 193 14.15 -5.05 41.00
CA LYS A 193 13.49 -3.94 41.69
C LYS A 193 13.18 -2.82 40.70
N VAL A 194 11.95 -2.31 40.76
CA VAL A 194 11.52 -1.18 39.94
C VAL A 194 12.44 0.02 40.19
N THR A 195 12.95 0.60 39.11
CA THR A 195 13.79 1.79 39.13
C THR A 195 12.99 3.01 38.69
N ARG A 196 13.63 4.18 38.72
CA ARG A 196 13.09 5.37 38.04
C ARG A 196 13.63 5.40 36.60
N ALA A 197 12.84 5.92 35.67
CA ALA A 197 13.29 6.15 34.31
C ALA A 197 14.53 7.08 34.31
N PRO A 198 15.65 6.72 33.64
CA PRO A 198 16.88 7.53 33.65
C PRO A 198 16.74 8.88 32.96
N THR A 199 15.80 8.98 32.02
CA THR A 199 15.53 10.16 31.20
C THR A 199 14.02 10.34 31.04
N ALA A 200 13.59 11.52 30.58
CA ALA A 200 12.21 11.72 30.19
C ALA A 200 11.86 10.84 28.98
N ALA A 201 10.63 10.32 28.92
CA ALA A 201 10.18 9.43 27.85
C ALA A 201 10.33 10.02 26.43
N ASN A 202 10.29 11.36 26.31
CA ASN A 202 10.44 12.07 25.04
C ASN A 202 11.89 12.45 24.69
N ASP A 203 12.88 12.18 25.55
CA ASP A 203 14.29 12.51 25.32
C ASP A 203 14.96 11.52 24.36
N THR A 204 15.12 11.91 23.10
CA THR A 204 15.69 11.03 22.05
C THR A 204 17.14 11.32 21.71
N ARG A 205 17.85 12.15 22.49
CA ARG A 205 19.21 12.63 22.14
C ARG A 205 20.23 11.51 21.96
N ASN A 206 20.04 10.38 22.64
CA ASN A 206 20.96 9.23 22.64
C ASN A 206 20.38 7.98 21.93
N ILE A 207 19.35 8.20 21.13
CA ILE A 207 18.77 7.19 20.24
C ILE A 207 19.24 7.51 18.81
N GLY A 208 19.60 6.48 18.05
CA GLY A 208 20.01 6.66 16.65
C GLY A 208 18.91 7.30 15.81
N GLU A 209 19.29 8.10 14.82
CA GLU A 209 18.33 8.74 13.91
C GLU A 209 17.37 7.70 13.30
N ASN A 210 16.07 7.95 13.40
CA ASN A 210 14.97 7.05 12.99
C ASN A 210 14.86 5.73 13.78
N TRP A 211 15.44 5.64 14.99
CA TRP A 211 15.30 4.50 15.90
C TRP A 211 14.48 4.83 17.16
N ASP A 212 13.88 6.00 17.21
CA ASP A 212 13.04 6.53 18.30
C ASP A 212 11.61 5.96 18.26
N TYR A 213 11.50 4.64 18.18
CA TYR A 213 10.22 3.91 18.19
C TYR A 213 10.37 2.52 18.79
N SER A 214 9.32 2.07 19.48
CA SER A 214 9.17 0.70 19.93
C SER A 214 8.78 -0.21 18.76
N ILE A 215 9.63 -1.19 18.46
CA ILE A 215 9.38 -2.20 17.43
C ILE A 215 8.14 -3.02 17.78
N GLY A 216 8.00 -3.36 19.06
CA GLY A 216 6.82 -4.05 19.56
C GLY A 216 5.56 -3.26 19.24
N ASP A 217 5.48 -2.00 19.67
CA ASP A 217 4.23 -1.23 19.56
C ASP A 217 3.87 -0.97 18.10
N ALA A 218 4.88 -0.67 17.29
CA ALA A 218 4.72 -0.54 15.85
C ALA A 218 4.22 -1.84 15.20
N ASP A 219 4.74 -3.01 15.61
CA ASP A 219 4.25 -4.29 15.09
C ASP A 219 2.81 -4.61 15.55
N ALA A 220 2.45 -4.32 16.79
CA ALA A 220 1.08 -4.49 17.27
C ALA A 220 0.09 -3.58 16.53
N GLU A 221 0.45 -2.31 16.32
CA GLU A 221 -0.35 -1.38 15.52
C GLU A 221 -0.49 -1.87 14.08
N ASN A 222 0.56 -2.45 13.49
CA ASN A 222 0.46 -3.05 12.16
C ASN A 222 -0.51 -4.24 12.10
N GLN A 223 -0.59 -5.04 13.16
CA GLN A 223 -1.54 -6.16 13.24
C GLN A 223 -2.99 -5.63 13.35
N ARG A 224 -3.23 -4.67 14.24
CA ARG A 224 -4.54 -4.01 14.39
C ARG A 224 -5.02 -3.37 13.08
N LEU A 225 -4.14 -2.66 12.37
CA LEU A 225 -4.47 -2.04 11.08
C LEU A 225 -4.82 -3.07 10.00
N LYS A 226 -4.16 -4.24 10.00
CA LYS A 226 -4.52 -5.35 9.10
C LYS A 226 -5.88 -5.92 9.42
N GLU A 227 -6.16 -6.21 10.69
CA GLU A 227 -7.46 -6.73 11.14
C GLU A 227 -8.58 -5.75 10.86
N TYR A 228 -8.37 -4.46 11.14
CA TYR A 228 -9.32 -3.40 10.82
C TYR A 228 -9.58 -3.27 9.31
N THR A 229 -8.53 -3.43 8.48
CA THR A 229 -8.67 -3.43 7.02
C THR A 229 -9.48 -4.64 6.57
N LYS A 230 -9.18 -5.84 7.10
CA LYS A 230 -9.91 -7.08 6.81
C LYS A 230 -11.38 -6.99 7.22
N GLU A 231 -11.68 -6.52 8.42
CA GLU A 231 -13.05 -6.33 8.91
C GLU A 231 -13.83 -5.33 8.03
N LYS A 232 -13.19 -4.22 7.64
CA LYS A 232 -13.80 -3.26 6.73
C LYS A 232 -14.00 -3.81 5.33
N GLU A 233 -13.08 -4.62 4.84
CA GLU A 233 -13.18 -5.32 3.57
C GLU A 233 -14.36 -6.31 3.62
N GLU A 234 -14.46 -7.15 4.65
CA GLU A 234 -15.58 -8.08 4.85
C GLU A 234 -16.94 -7.37 4.85
N LYS A 235 -17.07 -6.27 5.62
CA LYS A 235 -18.27 -5.42 5.63
C LYS A 235 -18.55 -4.74 4.29
N LEU A 236 -17.53 -4.50 3.47
CA LEU A 236 -17.67 -3.95 2.12
C LEU A 236 -18.38 -4.93 1.17
N PHE A 237 -18.21 -6.24 1.40
CA PHE A 237 -18.66 -7.31 0.51
C PHE A 237 -19.90 -8.08 1.02
N GLU A 238 -20.47 -7.70 2.18
CA GLU A 238 -21.68 -8.31 2.74
C GLU A 238 -22.86 -8.34 1.74
N LYS A 239 -23.03 -7.27 0.96
CA LYS A 239 -24.10 -7.16 -0.04
C LYS A 239 -23.98 -8.17 -1.18
N ASP A 240 -22.75 -8.54 -1.57
CA ASP A 240 -22.52 -9.53 -2.61
C ASP A 240 -22.82 -10.95 -2.11
N ILE A 241 -22.51 -11.22 -0.83
CA ILE A 241 -22.87 -12.46 -0.16
C ILE A 241 -24.40 -12.59 -0.05
N GLU A 242 -25.10 -11.50 0.27
CA GLU A 242 -26.55 -11.46 0.35
C GLU A 242 -27.21 -11.70 -1.02
N ILE A 243 -26.70 -11.09 -2.10
CA ILE A 243 -27.16 -11.34 -3.48
C ILE A 243 -26.96 -12.82 -3.87
N GLN A 244 -25.82 -13.43 -3.51
CA GLN A 244 -25.57 -14.85 -3.77
C GLN A 244 -26.50 -15.78 -2.97
N LYS A 245 -26.83 -15.43 -1.72
CA LYS A 245 -27.82 -16.15 -0.90
C LYS A 245 -29.22 -16.04 -1.51
N LEU A 246 -29.65 -14.83 -1.88
CA LEU A 246 -30.95 -14.59 -2.53
C LEU A 246 -31.11 -15.35 -3.85
N ALA A 247 -30.04 -15.47 -4.65
CA ALA A 247 -30.06 -16.23 -5.89
C ALA A 247 -30.17 -17.75 -5.66
N LYS A 248 -29.56 -18.26 -4.58
CA LYS A 248 -29.71 -19.66 -4.16
C LYS A 248 -31.09 -19.95 -3.58
N GLU A 249 -31.66 -19.00 -2.84
CA GLU A 249 -32.92 -19.19 -2.09
C GLU A 249 -34.17 -18.99 -2.94
N LYS A 250 -34.16 -18.08 -3.94
CA LYS A 250 -35.40 -17.66 -4.63
C LYS A 250 -35.55 -18.12 -6.08
N ASN A 251 -34.59 -18.80 -6.69
CA ASN A 251 -34.62 -19.17 -8.13
C ASN A 251 -35.09 -18.00 -9.04
N SER A 252 -34.76 -16.77 -8.65
CA SER A 252 -35.28 -15.55 -9.25
C SER A 252 -34.50 -15.23 -10.52
N THR A 253 -35.19 -15.18 -11.66
CA THR A 253 -34.63 -14.81 -12.96
C THR A 253 -33.92 -13.46 -12.92
N VAL A 254 -34.42 -12.51 -12.12
CA VAL A 254 -33.84 -11.16 -11.95
C VAL A 254 -32.53 -11.23 -11.15
N ALA A 255 -32.46 -12.06 -10.09
CA ALA A 255 -31.23 -12.24 -9.32
C ALA A 255 -30.16 -12.99 -10.15
N LYS A 256 -30.59 -13.94 -10.97
CA LYS A 256 -29.71 -14.71 -11.86
C LYS A 256 -29.16 -13.83 -12.99
N ALA A 257 -30.00 -13.01 -13.63
CA ALA A 257 -29.57 -12.03 -14.63
C ALA A 257 -28.55 -11.02 -14.07
N LYS A 258 -28.79 -10.47 -12.87
CA LYS A 258 -27.84 -9.58 -12.19
C LYS A 258 -26.51 -10.26 -11.83
N ILE A 259 -26.53 -11.56 -11.55
CA ILE A 259 -25.32 -12.36 -11.30
C ILE A 259 -24.56 -12.61 -12.60
N ASP A 260 -25.25 -12.97 -13.68
CA ASP A 260 -24.62 -13.30 -14.95
C ASP A 260 -24.05 -12.04 -15.65
N GLU A 261 -24.76 -10.91 -15.59
CA GLU A 261 -24.24 -9.59 -16.00
C GLU A 261 -22.98 -9.22 -15.21
N ARG A 262 -22.96 -9.46 -13.89
CA ARG A 262 -21.76 -9.25 -13.06
C ARG A 262 -20.64 -10.24 -13.34
N LYS A 263 -20.94 -11.49 -13.73
CA LYS A 263 -19.91 -12.45 -14.14
C LYS A 263 -19.24 -12.02 -15.45
N ASP A 264 -19.99 -11.46 -16.38
CA ASP A 264 -19.45 -10.91 -17.63
C ASP A 264 -18.56 -9.69 -17.39
N VAL A 265 -19.00 -8.76 -16.52
CA VAL A 265 -18.16 -7.65 -16.02
C VAL A 265 -16.85 -8.19 -15.44
N ILE A 266 -16.92 -9.17 -14.54
CA ILE A 266 -15.74 -9.77 -13.88
C ILE A 266 -14.85 -10.56 -14.88
N ALA A 267 -15.41 -11.07 -15.98
CA ALA A 267 -14.68 -11.72 -17.05
C ALA A 267 -13.97 -10.72 -17.99
N GLY A 268 -14.24 -9.42 -17.83
CA GLY A 268 -13.71 -8.35 -18.68
C GLY A 268 -14.43 -8.23 -20.02
N ASN A 269 -15.62 -8.83 -20.16
CA ASN A 269 -16.53 -8.55 -21.26
C ASN A 269 -17.21 -7.22 -20.96
N ILE A 270 -17.23 -6.29 -21.93
CA ILE A 270 -17.91 -5.00 -21.78
C ILE A 270 -19.42 -5.27 -21.90
N PRO A 271 -20.22 -5.16 -20.83
CA PRO A 271 -21.66 -5.38 -20.92
C PRO A 271 -22.33 -4.23 -21.67
N GLU A 272 -23.56 -4.45 -22.10
CA GLU A 272 -24.40 -3.37 -22.59
C GLU A 272 -24.70 -2.41 -21.43
N LEU A 273 -24.09 -1.23 -21.45
CA LEU A 273 -24.24 -0.20 -20.42
C LEU A 273 -25.72 0.20 -20.28
N VAL A 274 -26.28 0.03 -19.09
CA VAL A 274 -27.58 0.62 -18.72
C VAL A 274 -27.32 2.07 -18.27
N ILE A 275 -27.61 3.02 -19.15
CA ILE A 275 -27.63 4.44 -18.79
C ILE A 275 -28.92 4.68 -18.01
N ASP A 276 -28.80 5.37 -16.87
CA ASP A 276 -29.97 5.80 -16.13
C ASP A 276 -30.67 6.97 -16.84
N GLU A 277 -31.61 6.63 -17.72
CA GLU A 277 -32.43 7.59 -18.47
C GLU A 277 -33.22 8.54 -17.55
N LYS A 278 -33.44 8.16 -16.28
CA LYS A 278 -34.11 9.03 -15.32
C LYS A 278 -33.32 10.32 -15.08
N ILE A 279 -32.00 10.31 -15.25
CA ILE A 279 -31.15 11.50 -15.16
C ILE A 279 -31.61 12.58 -16.17
N ASP A 280 -32.06 12.20 -17.37
CA ASP A 280 -32.52 13.14 -18.40
C ASP A 280 -33.84 13.81 -18.07
N SER A 281 -34.69 13.12 -17.30
CA SER A 281 -36.02 13.61 -16.92
C SER A 281 -35.98 14.82 -15.97
N PHE A 282 -34.84 15.09 -15.32
CA PHE A 282 -34.72 16.20 -14.38
C PHE A 282 -34.46 17.53 -15.10
N ASN A 283 -35.27 18.54 -14.77
CA ASN A 283 -35.13 19.91 -15.28
C ASN A 283 -34.54 20.88 -14.24
N ASN A 284 -34.13 20.40 -13.07
CA ASN A 284 -33.52 21.21 -12.02
C ASN A 284 -32.45 20.41 -11.26
N HIS A 285 -31.35 21.10 -10.94
CA HIS A 285 -30.21 20.59 -10.17
C HIS A 285 -30.61 19.96 -8.85
N GLN A 286 -31.53 20.57 -8.10
CA GLN A 286 -31.89 20.09 -6.76
C GLN A 286 -32.45 18.66 -6.79
N LYS A 287 -33.46 18.41 -7.63
CA LYS A 287 -34.08 17.08 -7.74
C LYS A 287 -33.13 16.04 -8.31
N LEU A 288 -32.30 16.44 -9.28
CA LEU A 288 -31.26 15.58 -9.84
C LEU A 288 -30.23 15.19 -8.77
N PHE A 289 -29.79 16.14 -7.95
CA PHE A 289 -28.84 15.89 -6.89
C PHE A 289 -29.44 15.00 -5.81
N GLU A 290 -30.62 15.34 -5.28
CA GLU A 290 -31.34 14.50 -4.31
C GLU A 290 -31.50 13.06 -4.82
N TYR A 291 -31.83 12.89 -6.10
CA TYR A 291 -31.92 11.58 -6.73
C TYR A 291 -30.58 10.81 -6.71
N MET A 292 -29.50 11.45 -7.14
CA MET A 292 -28.18 10.83 -7.20
C MET A 292 -27.59 10.56 -5.82
N GLU A 293 -27.77 11.50 -4.88
CA GLU A 293 -27.36 11.33 -3.47
C GLU A 293 -28.09 10.15 -2.82
N ASN A 294 -29.40 10.00 -3.06
CA ASN A 294 -30.17 8.86 -2.56
C ASN A 294 -29.78 7.55 -3.24
N LYS A 295 -29.58 7.56 -4.56
CA LYS A 295 -29.22 6.37 -5.33
C LYS A 295 -27.84 5.83 -4.93
N ARG A 296 -26.87 6.72 -4.70
CA ARG A 296 -25.45 6.35 -4.58
C ARG A 296 -24.82 6.64 -3.21
N GLY A 297 -25.53 7.31 -2.31
CA GLY A 297 -25.10 7.55 -0.93
C GLY A 297 -23.93 8.54 -0.78
N PHE A 298 -23.66 9.37 -1.79
CA PHE A 298 -22.65 10.42 -1.74
C PHE A 298 -23.29 11.80 -1.78
N LYS A 299 -22.67 12.78 -1.10
CA LYS A 299 -23.16 14.16 -1.09
C LYS A 299 -22.61 14.94 -2.29
N ILE A 300 -23.47 15.62 -3.03
CA ILE A 300 -23.15 16.51 -4.14
C ILE A 300 -23.02 17.94 -3.60
N ASP A 301 -21.91 18.61 -3.92
CA ASP A 301 -21.68 19.98 -3.46
C ASP A 301 -22.66 20.95 -4.15
N GLU A 302 -23.35 21.76 -3.35
CA GLU A 302 -24.34 22.73 -3.86
C GLU A 302 -23.74 23.76 -4.81
N LYS A 303 -22.42 24.01 -4.76
CA LYS A 303 -21.75 24.91 -5.70
C LYS A 303 -21.78 24.39 -7.14
N LEU A 304 -22.13 23.14 -7.38
CA LEU A 304 -22.34 22.59 -8.72
C LEU A 304 -23.60 23.12 -9.40
N LYS A 305 -24.55 23.70 -8.65
CA LYS A 305 -25.74 24.38 -9.19
C LYS A 305 -25.42 25.58 -10.11
N LYS A 306 -24.15 26.01 -10.13
CA LYS A 306 -23.63 27.12 -10.94
C LYS A 306 -23.31 26.73 -12.38
N PHE A 307 -23.23 25.43 -12.66
CA PHE A 307 -22.92 24.91 -13.99
C PHE A 307 -24.20 24.58 -14.76
N ASP A 308 -24.08 24.39 -16.07
CA ASP A 308 -25.19 23.97 -16.93
C ASP A 308 -25.68 22.56 -16.56
N LEU A 309 -27.01 22.40 -16.50
CA LEU A 309 -27.68 21.19 -16.06
C LEU A 309 -27.39 20.01 -16.98
N ASP A 310 -27.34 20.22 -18.29
CA ASP A 310 -27.12 19.12 -19.24
C ASP A 310 -25.67 18.62 -19.20
N ASN A 311 -24.71 19.53 -18.99
CA ASN A 311 -23.34 19.15 -18.68
C ASN A 311 -23.23 18.34 -17.38
N ILE A 312 -23.95 18.75 -16.33
CA ILE A 312 -24.01 18.04 -15.06
C ILE A 312 -24.67 16.66 -15.20
N LYS A 313 -25.74 16.53 -15.99
CA LYS A 313 -26.34 15.24 -16.34
C LYS A 313 -25.33 14.32 -17.03
N GLY A 314 -24.57 14.85 -18.00
CA GLY A 314 -23.53 14.08 -18.69
C GLY A 314 -22.46 13.55 -17.75
N ILE A 315 -21.98 14.38 -16.81
CA ILE A 315 -21.03 13.98 -15.77
C ILE A 315 -21.62 12.90 -14.87
N LEU A 316 -22.83 13.13 -14.35
CA LEU A 316 -23.49 12.20 -13.43
C LEU A 316 -23.75 10.86 -14.10
N LYS A 317 -24.15 10.84 -15.38
CA LYS A 317 -24.27 9.62 -16.18
C LYS A 317 -22.94 8.87 -16.32
N GLY A 318 -21.84 9.59 -16.58
CA GLY A 318 -20.51 8.98 -16.68
C GLY A 318 -20.07 8.35 -15.36
N ILE A 319 -20.27 9.06 -14.25
CA ILE A 319 -20.00 8.53 -12.90
C ILE A 319 -20.90 7.31 -12.63
N ASP A 320 -22.20 7.44 -12.86
CA ASP A 320 -23.21 6.42 -12.57
C ASP A 320 -22.94 5.14 -13.34
N SER A 321 -22.59 5.28 -14.63
CA SER A 321 -22.26 4.18 -15.51
C SER A 321 -21.02 3.41 -15.05
N VAL A 322 -19.94 4.12 -14.69
CA VAL A 322 -18.76 3.45 -14.13
C VAL A 322 -19.11 2.79 -12.80
N MET A 323 -19.94 3.41 -11.95
CA MET A 323 -20.33 2.85 -10.67
C MET A 323 -21.24 1.61 -10.76
N GLU A 324 -22.00 1.41 -11.84
CA GLU A 324 -22.73 0.16 -12.08
C GLU A 324 -21.77 -1.01 -12.32
N VAL A 325 -20.69 -0.76 -13.06
CA VAL A 325 -19.66 -1.76 -13.38
C VAL A 325 -18.73 -2.02 -12.18
N PHE A 326 -18.50 -1.00 -11.36
CA PHE A 326 -17.62 -1.06 -10.18
C PHE A 326 -18.40 -0.76 -8.88
N PRO A 327 -19.39 -1.58 -8.47
CA PRO A 327 -20.19 -1.31 -7.27
C PRO A 327 -19.36 -1.36 -5.98
N GLU A 328 -18.23 -2.06 -5.97
CA GLU A 328 -17.31 -2.15 -4.83
C GLU A 328 -16.53 -0.84 -4.59
N ALA A 329 -16.56 0.08 -5.57
CA ALA A 329 -16.10 1.45 -5.41
C ALA A 329 -17.02 2.28 -4.50
N GLN A 330 -18.26 1.84 -4.20
CA GLN A 330 -19.30 2.65 -3.57
C GLN A 330 -19.05 3.02 -2.10
N ILE A 331 -18.49 2.14 -1.25
CA ILE A 331 -18.72 2.26 0.21
C ILE A 331 -17.65 3.08 0.97
N GLU A 332 -16.44 3.26 0.44
CA GLU A 332 -15.41 4.13 1.08
C GLU A 332 -14.89 5.28 0.22
N ILE A 333 -14.88 5.14 -1.11
CA ILE A 333 -14.32 6.15 -2.02
C ILE A 333 -15.10 7.48 -1.93
N LEU A 334 -16.41 7.40 -1.66
CA LEU A 334 -17.33 8.52 -1.78
C LEU A 334 -17.88 9.05 -0.46
N LYS A 335 -17.59 8.41 0.69
CA LYS A 335 -18.01 8.91 2.02
C LYS A 335 -17.47 10.31 2.35
N LYS A 336 -16.62 10.89 1.49
CA LYS A 336 -16.04 12.20 1.70
C LYS A 336 -15.76 13.05 0.43
N ALA A 337 -16.34 12.75 -0.74
CA ALA A 337 -15.74 13.15 -2.04
C ALA A 337 -16.62 13.78 -3.13
N ILE A 338 -17.20 14.97 -2.92
CA ILE A 338 -17.38 16.01 -3.96
C ILE A 338 -17.19 17.35 -3.25
N LYS A 339 -16.08 18.05 -3.53
CA LYS A 339 -15.79 19.37 -2.94
C LYS A 339 -15.06 20.24 -3.96
N PRO A 340 -15.38 21.55 -4.05
CA PRO A 340 -14.59 22.49 -4.82
C PRO A 340 -13.21 22.70 -4.16
N PRO A 341 -12.16 22.98 -4.94
CA PRO A 341 -10.82 23.20 -4.40
C PRO A 341 -10.77 24.42 -3.47
N LYS A 342 -9.88 24.38 -2.46
CA LYS A 342 -9.68 25.44 -1.43
C LYS A 342 -9.04 26.74 -1.95
N ARG A 343 -8.75 26.84 -3.24
CA ARG A 343 -8.24 28.06 -3.90
C ARG A 343 -8.95 28.19 -5.25
N GLU A 344 -9.15 29.42 -5.73
CA GLU A 344 -9.69 29.79 -7.06
C GLU A 344 -8.78 29.34 -8.22
N ARG A 345 -8.47 28.05 -8.24
CA ARG A 345 -7.66 27.34 -9.23
C ARG A 345 -8.12 25.89 -9.18
N ALA A 346 -8.83 25.44 -10.20
CA ALA A 346 -9.15 24.04 -10.29
C ALA A 346 -7.98 23.24 -10.89
N TYR A 347 -7.88 21.99 -10.44
CA TYR A 347 -6.73 21.12 -10.63
C TYR A 347 -7.26 19.71 -10.87
N THR A 348 -6.84 19.09 -11.98
CA THR A 348 -6.86 17.63 -12.17
C THR A 348 -5.46 17.16 -11.78
N GLY A 349 -5.37 16.31 -10.76
CA GLY A 349 -4.09 15.76 -10.31
C GLY A 349 -3.92 15.61 -8.80
N TYR A 350 -3.17 14.58 -8.44
CA TYR A 350 -2.79 14.24 -7.09
C TYR A 350 -1.83 15.31 -6.51
N LYS A 351 -2.31 16.24 -5.68
CA LYS A 351 -1.43 17.03 -4.79
C LYS A 351 -1.47 16.46 -3.38
N LYS A 352 -0.29 16.08 -2.87
CA LYS A 352 -0.02 15.70 -1.48
C LYS A 352 -0.75 16.65 -0.52
N ILE A 353 -1.84 16.17 0.07
CA ILE A 353 -2.32 16.66 1.36
C ILE A 353 -2.47 15.41 2.23
N PRO A 354 -1.69 15.27 3.31
CA PRO A 354 -1.94 14.25 4.31
C PRO A 354 -3.36 14.49 4.86
N ASN A 355 -4.21 13.47 4.81
CA ASN A 355 -5.55 13.42 5.46
C ASN A 355 -6.72 14.16 4.79
N SER A 356 -6.75 14.37 3.46
CA SER A 356 -7.98 14.82 2.77
C SER A 356 -8.58 13.72 1.90
N PRO A 357 -9.91 13.53 1.93
CA PRO A 357 -10.63 12.60 1.04
C PRO A 357 -10.49 12.97 -0.45
N LEU A 358 -10.71 11.97 -1.31
CA LEU A 358 -10.89 12.13 -2.77
C LEU A 358 -11.87 13.29 -3.04
N SER A 359 -11.74 14.02 -4.14
CA SER A 359 -12.72 15.04 -4.53
C SER A 359 -12.73 15.14 -6.05
N ILE A 360 -13.86 14.86 -6.69
CA ILE A 360 -14.05 15.20 -8.11
C ILE A 360 -14.33 16.71 -8.16
N GLY A 361 -13.47 17.48 -8.82
CA GLY A 361 -13.58 18.92 -8.94
C GLY A 361 -13.64 19.36 -10.40
N LEU A 362 -14.63 20.19 -10.76
CA LEU A 362 -14.81 20.74 -12.11
C LEU A 362 -14.11 22.11 -12.25
N ASN A 363 -13.51 22.39 -13.42
CA ASN A 363 -12.68 23.58 -13.69
C ASN A 363 -13.16 24.39 -14.90
N GLU A 364 -13.32 25.72 -14.76
CA GLU A 364 -13.54 26.69 -15.86
C GLU A 364 -12.35 26.84 -16.83
N LYS A 365 -11.16 26.32 -16.51
CA LYS A 365 -10.04 26.26 -17.48
C LYS A 365 -10.14 25.08 -18.44
N HIS A 366 -10.86 24.02 -18.07
CA HIS A 366 -11.01 22.81 -18.87
C HIS A 366 -12.31 22.78 -19.66
N PHE A 367 -13.29 23.59 -19.27
CA PHE A 367 -14.49 23.93 -20.01
C PHE A 367 -14.48 25.45 -20.12
N GLY A 368 -14.39 26.01 -21.33
CA GLY A 368 -14.44 27.45 -21.56
C GLY A 368 -15.68 28.10 -20.94
N LYS A 369 -15.79 29.43 -21.03
CA LYS A 369 -16.90 30.21 -20.42
C LYS A 369 -18.32 29.70 -20.77
N ASP A 370 -18.44 28.90 -21.84
CA ASP A 370 -19.69 28.32 -22.34
C ASP A 370 -19.83 26.81 -22.09
N GLY A 371 -18.96 26.19 -21.26
CA GLY A 371 -19.03 24.76 -20.96
C GLY A 371 -18.40 23.83 -22.01
N ILE A 372 -17.52 24.34 -22.90
CA ILE A 372 -16.90 23.57 -24.00
C ILE A 372 -15.39 23.34 -23.75
N PRO A 373 -14.85 22.12 -23.86
CA PRO A 373 -13.43 21.87 -23.56
C PRO A 373 -12.38 22.52 -24.49
N TYR A 374 -11.24 22.99 -23.95
CA TYR A 374 -10.11 23.56 -24.71
C TYR A 374 -9.18 22.50 -25.35
N LYS A 375 -8.49 22.87 -26.45
CA LYS A 375 -7.61 22.03 -27.32
C LYS A 375 -6.50 21.22 -26.60
N ASP A 376 -6.61 19.89 -26.61
CA ASP A 376 -5.51 18.91 -26.60
C ASP A 376 -5.98 17.52 -27.12
N THR A 377 -5.08 16.71 -27.70
CA THR A 377 -5.43 15.55 -28.55
C THR A 377 -5.72 14.22 -27.79
N GLY A 378 -6.35 14.27 -26.62
CA GLY A 378 -6.79 13.10 -25.83
C GLY A 378 -8.32 12.98 -25.73
N TYR A 379 -8.84 11.93 -25.08
CA TYR A 379 -10.28 11.83 -24.72
C TYR A 379 -10.68 12.93 -23.74
N HIS A 380 -9.71 13.45 -22.99
CA HIS A 380 -9.65 14.84 -22.55
C HIS A 380 -8.57 15.58 -23.36
N PRO A 381 -8.79 16.77 -23.98
CA PRO A 381 -10.01 17.48 -24.35
C PRO A 381 -9.99 18.12 -25.77
N LYS A 382 -11.06 17.96 -26.55
CA LYS A 382 -11.63 18.92 -27.54
C LYS A 382 -12.92 18.35 -28.16
N ASN A 383 -13.01 17.02 -28.14
CA ASN A 383 -14.09 16.21 -28.69
C ASN A 383 -14.70 15.23 -27.66
N GLY A 384 -14.29 15.29 -26.39
CA GLY A 384 -14.83 14.47 -25.31
C GLY A 384 -16.09 15.09 -24.70
N SER A 385 -17.09 14.26 -24.41
CA SER A 385 -18.33 14.68 -23.75
C SER A 385 -18.13 14.80 -22.23
N PRO A 386 -18.99 15.54 -21.49
CA PRO A 386 -18.94 15.56 -20.03
C PRO A 386 -19.01 14.15 -19.41
N PHE A 387 -19.63 13.21 -20.11
CA PHE A 387 -19.65 11.79 -19.79
C PHE A 387 -18.25 11.14 -19.90
N SER A 388 -17.55 11.31 -21.02
CA SER A 388 -16.23 10.70 -21.22
C SER A 388 -15.20 11.27 -20.25
N THR A 389 -15.31 12.56 -19.94
CA THR A 389 -14.51 13.22 -18.91
C THR A 389 -14.74 12.60 -17.53
N ALA A 390 -15.98 12.35 -17.15
CA ALA A 390 -16.29 11.70 -15.88
C ALA A 390 -15.77 10.25 -15.82
N ALA A 391 -15.87 9.50 -16.92
CA ALA A 391 -15.34 8.15 -17.02
C ALA A 391 -13.81 8.11 -16.87
N HIS A 392 -13.09 9.05 -17.48
CA HIS A 392 -11.64 9.22 -17.31
C HIS A 392 -11.27 9.41 -15.83
N GLU A 393 -11.91 10.37 -15.15
CA GLU A 393 -11.62 10.67 -13.75
C GLU A 393 -11.92 9.46 -12.86
N MET A 394 -13.02 8.76 -13.12
CA MET A 394 -13.34 7.51 -12.42
C MET A 394 -12.29 6.42 -12.67
N GLY A 395 -11.64 6.40 -13.84
CA GLY A 395 -10.48 5.55 -14.10
C GLY A 395 -9.32 5.82 -13.14
N HIS A 396 -9.01 7.09 -12.84
CA HIS A 396 -8.03 7.43 -11.82
C HIS A 396 -8.46 7.01 -10.41
N VAL A 397 -9.74 7.19 -10.08
CA VAL A 397 -10.31 6.79 -8.79
C VAL A 397 -10.17 5.28 -8.57
N ILE A 398 -10.55 4.48 -9.56
CA ILE A 398 -10.45 3.02 -9.52
C ILE A 398 -8.98 2.60 -9.41
N ASN A 399 -8.11 3.15 -10.25
CA ASN A 399 -6.67 2.88 -10.18
C ASN A 399 -6.12 3.20 -8.78
N PHE A 400 -6.50 4.35 -8.19
CA PHE A 400 -6.09 4.71 -6.84
C PHE A 400 -6.57 3.70 -5.80
N LYS A 401 -7.83 3.23 -5.86
CA LYS A 401 -8.36 2.25 -4.90
C LYS A 401 -7.71 0.88 -5.05
N ILE A 402 -7.50 0.41 -6.28
CA ILE A 402 -6.74 -0.83 -6.54
C ILE A 402 -5.35 -0.72 -5.94
N THR A 403 -4.72 0.46 -6.07
CA THR A 403 -3.43 0.71 -5.46
C THR A 403 -3.52 0.79 -3.92
N GLN A 404 -4.64 1.30 -3.37
CA GLN A 404 -4.90 1.35 -1.93
C GLN A 404 -5.12 -0.02 -1.29
N VAL A 405 -5.93 -0.89 -1.89
CA VAL A 405 -6.16 -2.26 -1.41
C VAL A 405 -4.88 -3.09 -1.60
N ASN A 406 -4.11 -2.79 -2.65
CA ASN A 406 -2.73 -3.21 -2.78
C ASN A 406 -1.74 -2.38 -1.94
N TYR A 407 -2.13 -1.76 -0.80
CA TYR A 407 -1.18 -1.04 0.07
C TYR A 407 0.00 -1.92 0.51
N PHE A 408 -0.19 -3.24 0.55
CA PHE A 408 0.89 -4.20 0.74
C PHE A 408 1.83 -4.34 -0.46
N SER A 409 1.36 -4.11 -1.68
CA SER A 409 2.14 -4.16 -2.93
C SER A 409 2.80 -2.84 -3.32
N PHE A 410 2.30 -1.69 -2.83
CA PHE A 410 2.78 -0.33 -3.17
C PHE A 410 4.28 -0.14 -2.96
N TYR A 411 4.87 -0.93 -2.07
CA TYR A 411 6.28 -0.85 -1.78
C TYR A 411 7.05 -2.13 -2.08
N THR A 412 6.54 -3.08 -2.88
CA THR A 412 7.22 -4.36 -3.19
C THR A 412 7.69 -4.50 -4.63
N LYS A 413 7.19 -3.68 -5.56
CA LYS A 413 7.48 -3.80 -6.99
C LYS A 413 8.08 -2.50 -7.51
N ALA A 414 9.13 -2.64 -8.34
CA ALA A 414 9.74 -1.52 -9.08
C ALA A 414 8.73 -0.82 -10.00
N GLU A 415 7.64 -1.52 -10.35
CA GLU A 415 6.58 -1.06 -11.25
C GLU A 415 5.31 -0.68 -10.48
N SER A 416 4.72 0.46 -10.84
CA SER A 416 3.44 0.89 -10.27
C SER A 416 2.31 -0.10 -10.60
N VAL A 417 1.24 -0.15 -9.80
CA VAL A 417 0.06 -0.99 -10.11
C VAL A 417 -0.51 -0.67 -11.50
N ALA A 418 -0.53 0.63 -11.86
CA ALA A 418 -0.94 1.07 -13.18
C ALA A 418 -0.06 0.50 -14.29
N GLU A 419 1.25 0.50 -14.09
CA GLU A 419 2.22 -0.07 -15.02
C GLU A 419 2.04 -1.58 -15.19
N GLN A 420 1.80 -2.31 -14.09
CA GLN A 420 1.53 -3.75 -14.15
C GLN A 420 0.27 -4.08 -14.96
N ILE A 421 -0.80 -3.30 -14.79
CA ILE A 421 -2.05 -3.47 -15.53
C ILE A 421 -1.83 -3.23 -17.03
N VAL A 422 -1.14 -2.14 -17.38
CA VAL A 422 -0.89 -1.80 -18.78
C VAL A 422 0.05 -2.82 -19.43
N LYS A 423 1.15 -3.22 -18.76
CA LYS A 423 2.04 -4.26 -19.26
C LYS A 423 1.33 -5.59 -19.44
N LYS A 424 0.47 -5.97 -18.50
CA LYS A 424 -0.36 -7.18 -18.64
C LYS A 424 -1.27 -7.12 -19.86
N ALA A 425 -1.90 -5.96 -20.13
CA ALA A 425 -2.71 -5.77 -21.33
C ALA A 425 -1.92 -5.92 -22.63
N ILE A 426 -0.67 -5.44 -22.64
CA ILE A 426 0.25 -5.56 -23.78
C ILE A 426 0.68 -7.01 -23.99
N GLU A 427 1.07 -7.70 -22.92
CA GLU A 427 1.43 -9.13 -22.93
C GLU A 427 0.28 -10.01 -23.43
N ASP A 428 -0.96 -9.73 -22.98
CA ASP A 428 -2.16 -10.48 -23.39
C ASP A 428 -2.48 -10.32 -24.88
N LYS A 429 -1.97 -9.25 -25.53
CA LYS A 429 -2.03 -9.08 -26.99
C LYS A 429 -0.83 -9.70 -27.73
N GLY A 430 0.07 -10.38 -27.03
CA GLY A 430 1.28 -10.96 -27.61
C GLY A 430 2.31 -9.91 -28.08
N ILE A 431 2.23 -8.68 -27.56
CA ILE A 431 3.13 -7.59 -27.93
C ILE A 431 4.34 -7.61 -26.98
N PRO A 432 5.58 -7.50 -27.49
CA PRO A 432 6.78 -7.52 -26.64
C PRO A 432 6.86 -6.30 -25.73
N LEU A 433 7.30 -6.49 -24.48
CA LEU A 433 7.46 -5.41 -23.49
C LEU A 433 8.78 -4.64 -23.65
N ASN A 434 8.94 -3.93 -24.76
CA ASN A 434 10.00 -2.94 -24.94
C ASN A 434 9.41 -1.53 -25.05
N ASP A 435 10.23 -0.51 -24.81
CA ASP A 435 9.78 0.89 -24.72
C ASP A 435 9.03 1.36 -25.98
N ASP A 436 9.48 0.97 -27.17
CA ASP A 436 8.85 1.31 -28.45
C ASP A 436 7.45 0.66 -28.58
N SER A 437 7.34 -0.62 -28.21
CA SER A 437 6.08 -1.35 -28.27
C SER A 437 5.08 -0.87 -27.23
N ILE A 438 5.55 -0.52 -26.02
CA ILE A 438 4.74 0.07 -24.97
C ILE A 438 4.22 1.44 -25.39
N LEU A 439 5.08 2.29 -25.96
CA LEU A 439 4.68 3.61 -26.43
C LEU A 439 3.67 3.50 -27.59
N LYS A 440 3.93 2.63 -28.58
CA LYS A 440 3.01 2.37 -29.71
C LYS A 440 1.66 1.83 -29.25
N PHE A 441 1.62 0.96 -28.24
CA PHE A 441 0.36 0.49 -27.68
C PHE A 441 -0.43 1.65 -27.05
N ARG A 442 0.23 2.49 -26.27
CA ARG A 442 -0.41 3.60 -25.54
C ARG A 442 -0.88 4.70 -26.50
N SER A 443 -0.12 5.00 -27.55
CA SER A 443 -0.48 6.01 -28.54
C SER A 443 -1.72 5.66 -29.36
N LYS A 444 -2.02 4.36 -29.52
CA LYS A 444 -3.28 3.90 -30.14
C LYS A 444 -4.51 4.14 -29.28
N ILE A 445 -4.36 4.25 -27.96
CA ILE A 445 -5.45 4.64 -27.04
C ILE A 445 -5.68 6.15 -27.19
N SER A 446 -4.64 6.95 -26.91
CA SER A 446 -4.63 8.39 -27.20
C SER A 446 -3.22 8.94 -27.04
N ARG A 447 -2.96 10.14 -27.57
CA ARG A 447 -1.70 10.85 -27.29
C ARG A 447 -1.53 11.12 -25.79
N TYR A 448 -2.62 11.36 -25.07
CA TYR A 448 -2.58 11.64 -23.64
C TYR A 448 -2.22 10.41 -22.81
N ALA A 449 -2.62 9.21 -23.26
CA ALA A 449 -2.21 7.95 -22.66
C ALA A 449 -0.68 7.74 -22.69
N GLU A 450 0.07 8.43 -23.55
CA GLU A 450 1.54 8.40 -23.58
C GLU A 450 2.19 9.10 -22.36
N THR A 451 1.44 9.98 -21.67
CA THR A 451 1.97 10.78 -20.55
C THR A 451 2.46 9.93 -19.39
N ASN A 452 1.63 9.02 -18.88
CA ASN A 452 2.02 8.03 -17.86
C ASN A 452 1.02 6.86 -17.83
N TYR A 453 1.36 5.76 -17.16
CA TYR A 453 0.51 4.57 -17.09
C TYR A 453 -0.85 4.78 -16.42
N ARG A 454 -1.00 5.80 -15.55
CA ARG A 454 -2.28 6.16 -14.94
C ARG A 454 -3.19 6.86 -15.95
N GLU A 455 -2.63 7.72 -16.80
CA GLU A 455 -3.37 8.30 -17.93
C GLU A 455 -3.77 7.21 -18.92
N THR A 456 -2.92 6.20 -19.17
CA THR A 456 -3.31 5.07 -20.02
C THR A 456 -4.59 4.39 -19.53
N ILE A 457 -4.69 4.13 -18.22
CA ILE A 457 -5.88 3.49 -17.64
C ILE A 457 -7.09 4.43 -17.72
N ALA A 458 -6.91 5.71 -17.41
CA ALA A 458 -7.99 6.69 -17.43
C ALA A 458 -8.53 6.93 -18.85
N GLU A 459 -7.66 7.06 -19.83
CA GLU A 459 -8.03 7.18 -21.24
C GLU A 459 -8.69 5.92 -21.79
N ALA A 460 -8.18 4.73 -21.43
CA ALA A 460 -8.81 3.46 -21.79
C ALA A 460 -10.21 3.31 -21.19
N MET A 461 -10.40 3.74 -19.93
CA MET A 461 -11.71 3.78 -19.29
C MET A 461 -12.63 4.78 -19.99
N ALA A 462 -12.15 5.97 -20.33
CA ALA A 462 -12.94 6.95 -21.06
C ALA A 462 -13.44 6.40 -22.39
N ASP A 463 -12.55 5.76 -23.16
CA ASP A 463 -12.86 5.15 -24.45
C ASP A 463 -13.86 3.98 -24.30
N VAL A 464 -13.60 3.03 -23.41
CA VAL A 464 -14.48 1.86 -23.19
C VAL A 464 -15.89 2.26 -22.79
N PHE A 465 -16.04 3.22 -21.88
CA PHE A 465 -17.36 3.65 -21.42
C PHE A 465 -18.10 4.52 -22.43
N THR A 466 -17.35 5.28 -23.25
CA THR A 466 -17.94 6.19 -24.25
C THR A 466 -18.29 5.45 -25.54
N ASN A 467 -17.33 4.70 -26.10
CA ASN A 467 -17.42 4.09 -27.44
C ASN A 467 -17.81 2.60 -27.38
N ARG A 468 -17.74 1.96 -26.20
CA ARG A 468 -18.24 0.60 -25.98
C ARG A 468 -17.63 -0.43 -26.94
N SER A 469 -18.45 -1.07 -27.78
CA SER A 469 -18.04 -2.01 -28.82
C SER A 469 -17.10 -1.39 -29.85
N GLU A 470 -17.19 -0.07 -30.05
CA GLU A 470 -16.37 0.70 -30.97
C GLU A 470 -15.07 1.23 -30.32
N ALA A 471 -14.87 1.00 -29.02
CA ALA A 471 -13.63 1.38 -28.34
C ALA A 471 -12.42 0.68 -28.99
N VAL A 472 -11.24 1.32 -28.94
CA VAL A 472 -10.07 0.74 -29.57
C VAL A 472 -9.63 -0.53 -28.84
N GLU A 473 -9.05 -1.46 -29.60
CA GLU A 473 -8.67 -2.79 -29.09
C GLU A 473 -7.61 -2.75 -27.99
N GLU A 474 -6.83 -1.66 -27.90
CA GLU A 474 -5.89 -1.39 -26.83
C GLU A 474 -6.61 -0.94 -25.53
N SER A 475 -7.63 -0.09 -25.63
CA SER A 475 -8.45 0.33 -24.50
C SER A 475 -9.21 -0.84 -23.89
N LYS A 476 -9.81 -1.70 -24.74
CA LYS A 476 -10.46 -2.94 -24.31
C LYS A 476 -9.49 -3.88 -23.59
N ALA A 477 -8.25 -3.99 -24.09
CA ALA A 477 -7.22 -4.81 -23.44
C ALA A 477 -6.82 -4.26 -22.06
N VAL A 478 -6.63 -2.94 -21.94
CA VAL A 478 -6.34 -2.28 -20.65
C VAL A 478 -7.49 -2.49 -19.66
N TYR A 479 -8.73 -2.31 -20.10
CA TYR A 479 -9.92 -2.56 -19.29
C TYR A 479 -10.00 -4.02 -18.82
N LYS A 480 -9.78 -4.98 -19.71
CA LYS A 480 -9.76 -6.41 -19.35
C LYS A 480 -8.67 -6.73 -18.33
N ALA A 481 -7.46 -6.19 -18.49
CA ALA A 481 -6.38 -6.36 -17.52
C ALA A 481 -6.71 -5.74 -16.16
N LEU A 482 -7.35 -4.57 -16.16
CA LEU A 482 -7.85 -3.90 -14.96
C LEU A 482 -8.87 -4.78 -14.21
N MET A 483 -9.84 -5.36 -14.93
CA MET A 483 -10.84 -6.27 -14.37
C MET A 483 -10.23 -7.56 -13.84
N GLY A 484 -9.26 -8.13 -14.56
CA GLY A 484 -8.49 -9.29 -14.10
C GLY A 484 -7.76 -9.00 -12.78
N LYS A 485 -7.16 -7.81 -12.65
CA LYS A 485 -6.49 -7.39 -11.41
C LYS A 485 -7.48 -7.23 -10.25
N LEU A 486 -8.65 -6.68 -10.50
CA LEU A 486 -9.71 -6.60 -9.49
C LEU A 486 -10.19 -7.98 -9.04
N LYS A 487 -10.34 -8.93 -9.96
CA LYS A 487 -10.71 -10.31 -9.67
C LYS A 487 -9.65 -11.02 -8.81
N GLU A 488 -8.37 -10.81 -9.10
CA GLU A 488 -7.26 -11.33 -8.29
C GLU A 488 -7.34 -10.81 -6.85
N ILE A 489 -7.55 -9.50 -6.69
CA ILE A 489 -7.70 -8.87 -5.37
C ILE A 489 -8.88 -9.48 -4.61
N ARG A 490 -10.05 -9.63 -5.26
CA ARG A 490 -11.22 -10.28 -4.65
C ARG A 490 -10.92 -11.70 -4.20
N LYS A 491 -10.25 -12.50 -5.03
CA LYS A 491 -9.91 -13.89 -4.70
C LYS A 491 -8.96 -13.97 -3.51
N ASN A 492 -7.99 -13.07 -3.41
CA ASN A 492 -7.02 -13.04 -2.32
C ASN A 492 -7.65 -12.60 -0.99
N VAL A 493 -8.67 -11.73 -1.03
CA VAL A 493 -9.42 -11.30 0.15
C VAL A 493 -10.38 -12.39 0.64
N ILE A 494 -11.01 -13.15 -0.26
CA ILE A 494 -11.97 -14.22 0.11
C ILE A 494 -11.26 -15.48 0.67
N ASN A 495 -10.04 -15.77 0.23
CA ASN A 495 -9.32 -17.01 0.60
C ASN A 495 -8.24 -16.82 1.69
N GLY A 496 -8.07 -15.61 2.24
CA GLY A 496 -7.08 -15.28 3.28
C GLY A 496 -7.73 -14.67 4.51
#